data_AF-A0A2M7X8T3-F1
#
_entry.id   AF-A0A2M7X8T3-F1
#
_cell.length_a   1.000
_cell.length_b   1.000
_cell.length_c   1.000
_cell.angle_alpha   90.00
_cell.angle_beta   90.00
_cell.angle_gamma   90.00
#
_symmetry.space_group_name_H-M   'P 1'
#
loop_
_entity.id
_entity.type
_entity.pdbx_description
1 polymer ?
#
loop_
_entity_poly.entity_id
_entity_poly.type
_entity_poly.pdbx_seq_one_letter_code
_entity_poly.pdbx_strand_id
1 'polypeptide(L)'
;VDGQEIALDLAAVNWARPRIGNQVGARPNQVDRVVHPGDLIRLSRTSTGGWQLSQLPATQAAMVALDPDSGATRALVGGFNFSLSKFNRATMSNRQPGSSFKPFIYSAAFERGFTPASIINDAPISFPDPSSPGGVWTPNNDKKDFLGPMRLREALVRSRNLVSVRLLDAIGVRYAIEYLQRFGFTAESLPQNLSLALGTTSLSPMTLARGYATFANGGFGITP
;
A
#
# COMPACT_ATOMS: atom_id res chain seq x y z
N VAL A 1 12.34 -13.57 -34.77
CA VAL A 1 13.68 -13.62 -34.16
C VAL A 1 14.62 -13.20 -35.27
N ASP A 2 15.34 -12.10 -35.09
CA ASP A 2 16.25 -11.50 -36.07
C ASP A 2 17.55 -12.32 -36.25
N GLY A 3 17.72 -13.42 -35.51
CA GLY A 3 18.86 -14.33 -35.63
C GLY A 3 20.16 -13.74 -35.07
N GLN A 4 20.08 -12.62 -34.35
CA GLN A 4 21.24 -11.96 -33.79
C GLN A 4 21.81 -12.78 -32.61
N GLU A 5 23.11 -13.06 -32.66
CA GLU A 5 23.85 -13.62 -31.53
C GLU A 5 24.40 -12.50 -30.63
N ILE A 6 24.24 -12.67 -29.32
CA ILE A 6 24.68 -11.71 -28.30
C ILE A 6 25.51 -12.45 -27.27
N ALA A 7 26.75 -12.01 -27.06
CA ALA A 7 27.61 -12.53 -25.99
C ALA A 7 27.21 -11.91 -24.65
N LEU A 8 27.01 -12.75 -23.63
CA LEU A 8 26.78 -12.33 -22.24
C LEU A 8 28.01 -12.67 -21.42
N ASP A 9 28.60 -11.66 -20.79
CA ASP A 9 29.70 -11.83 -19.86
C ASP A 9 29.19 -11.95 -18.41
N LEU A 10 30.11 -12.09 -17.45
CA LEU A 10 29.74 -12.15 -16.04
C LEU A 10 29.03 -10.86 -15.59
N ALA A 11 29.39 -9.69 -16.13
CA ALA A 11 28.76 -8.43 -15.77
C ALA A 11 27.27 -8.41 -16.14
N ALA A 12 26.90 -9.01 -17.27
CA ALA A 12 25.52 -9.13 -17.73
C ALA A 12 24.61 -10.01 -16.83
N VAL A 13 25.19 -10.92 -16.04
CA VAL A 13 24.43 -11.89 -15.21
C VAL A 13 24.69 -11.78 -13.71
N ASN A 14 25.67 -10.99 -13.27
CA ASN A 14 26.15 -10.98 -11.88
C ASN A 14 25.10 -10.60 -10.81
N TRP A 15 23.96 -10.04 -11.22
CA TRP A 15 22.87 -9.66 -10.33
C TRP A 15 21.98 -10.85 -9.97
N ALA A 16 21.99 -11.91 -10.77
CA ALA A 16 21.07 -13.04 -10.74
C ALA A 16 21.42 -14.04 -9.61
N ARG A 17 21.46 -13.55 -8.38
CA ARG A 17 21.57 -14.38 -7.18
C ARG A 17 20.33 -15.28 -7.08
N PRO A 18 20.47 -16.58 -6.79
CA PRO A 18 19.33 -17.47 -6.67
C PRO A 18 18.47 -17.07 -5.46
N ARG A 19 17.15 -17.04 -5.64
CA ARG A 19 16.20 -16.81 -4.55
C ARG A 19 16.06 -18.08 -3.70
N ILE A 20 16.26 -17.95 -2.39
CA ILE A 20 16.14 -19.05 -1.41
C ILE A 20 15.11 -18.60 -0.36
N GLY A 21 13.83 -18.93 -0.60
CA GLY A 21 12.73 -18.45 0.24
C GLY A 21 12.63 -16.91 0.25
N ASN A 22 12.86 -16.32 1.42
CA ASN A 22 12.91 -14.86 1.64
C ASN A 22 14.34 -14.29 1.64
N GLN A 23 15.33 -15.11 1.30
CA GLN A 23 16.73 -14.72 1.20
C GLN A 23 17.23 -14.89 -0.23
N VAL A 24 18.44 -14.41 -0.48
CA VAL A 24 19.14 -14.51 -1.76
C VAL A 24 20.49 -15.17 -1.52
N GLY A 25 20.85 -16.14 -2.37
CA GLY A 25 22.10 -16.91 -2.27
C GLY A 25 23.34 -16.11 -2.63
N ALA A 26 24.47 -16.79 -2.82
CA ALA A 26 25.74 -16.16 -3.20
C ALA A 26 25.67 -15.49 -4.60
N ARG A 27 26.56 -14.51 -4.82
CA ARG A 27 26.70 -13.88 -6.14
C ARG A 27 27.27 -14.88 -7.15
N PRO A 28 26.69 -15.00 -8.36
CA PRO A 28 27.28 -15.83 -9.40
C PRO A 28 28.70 -15.37 -9.75
N ASN A 29 29.61 -16.32 -9.96
CA ASN A 29 31.00 -16.08 -10.39
C ASN A 29 31.30 -16.62 -11.80
N GLN A 30 30.36 -17.33 -12.41
CA GLN A 30 30.45 -17.87 -13.76
C GLN A 30 29.07 -17.73 -14.43
N VAL A 31 29.05 -17.58 -15.76
CA VAL A 31 27.81 -17.38 -16.54
C VAL A 31 26.96 -18.65 -16.58
N ASP A 32 27.60 -19.80 -16.71
CA ASP A 32 26.98 -21.14 -16.74
C ASP A 32 26.31 -21.55 -15.41
N ARG A 33 26.55 -20.82 -14.32
CA ARG A 33 25.82 -20.98 -13.05
C ARG A 33 24.45 -20.32 -13.05
N VAL A 34 24.17 -19.47 -14.03
CA VAL A 34 22.94 -18.68 -14.11
C VAL A 34 22.06 -19.13 -15.28
N VAL A 35 22.67 -19.42 -16.42
CA VAL A 35 21.98 -19.78 -17.67
C VAL A 35 22.65 -20.98 -18.32
N HIS A 36 21.85 -21.86 -18.94
CA HIS A 36 22.31 -23.08 -19.60
C HIS A 36 21.85 -23.11 -21.06
N PRO A 37 22.54 -23.85 -21.95
CA PRO A 37 22.06 -24.07 -23.32
C PRO A 37 20.62 -24.63 -23.32
N GLY A 38 19.74 -23.98 -24.08
CA GLY A 38 18.31 -24.32 -24.15
C GLY A 38 17.39 -23.45 -23.29
N ASP A 39 17.92 -22.63 -22.38
CA ASP A 39 17.11 -21.73 -21.57
C ASP A 39 16.47 -20.62 -22.42
N LEU A 40 15.17 -20.39 -22.19
CA LEU A 40 14.48 -19.20 -22.72
C LEU A 40 14.63 -18.04 -21.73
N ILE A 41 15.57 -17.15 -22.02
CA ILE A 41 15.90 -15.99 -21.18
C ILE A 41 15.33 -14.69 -21.74
N ARG A 42 15.41 -13.62 -20.96
CA ARG A 42 15.08 -12.25 -21.40
C ARG A 42 16.28 -11.35 -21.25
N LEU A 43 16.49 -10.49 -22.22
CA LEU A 43 17.55 -9.48 -22.19
C LEU A 43 16.94 -8.07 -22.22
N SER A 44 17.60 -7.15 -21.54
CA SER A 44 17.28 -5.72 -21.58
C SER A 44 18.51 -4.91 -21.97
N ARG A 45 18.30 -3.82 -22.71
CA ARG A 45 19.37 -2.86 -22.99
C ARG A 45 19.70 -2.05 -21.74
N THR A 46 20.99 -1.95 -21.46
CA THR A 46 21.55 -1.06 -20.43
C THR A 46 21.61 0.38 -20.95
N SER A 47 21.78 1.35 -20.04
CA SER A 47 21.92 2.76 -20.40
C SER A 47 23.14 3.06 -21.27
N THR A 48 24.18 2.22 -21.22
CA THR A 48 25.39 2.31 -22.04
C THR A 48 25.27 1.55 -23.37
N GLY A 49 24.11 0.97 -23.67
CA GLY A 49 23.81 0.29 -24.94
C GLY A 49 24.13 -1.22 -24.98
N GLY A 50 24.79 -1.76 -23.95
CA GLY A 50 25.05 -3.21 -23.81
C GLY A 50 23.82 -4.01 -23.39
N TRP A 51 23.91 -5.34 -23.43
CA TRP A 51 22.83 -6.25 -23.03
C TRP A 51 23.05 -6.81 -21.63
N GLN A 52 21.96 -6.96 -20.87
CA GLN A 52 21.98 -7.57 -19.53
C GLN A 52 20.86 -8.60 -19.42
N LEU A 53 21.10 -9.69 -18.69
CA LEU A 53 20.06 -10.64 -18.31
C LEU A 53 18.98 -9.91 -17.51
N SER A 54 17.72 -10.20 -17.81
CA SER A 54 16.56 -9.61 -17.17
C SER A 54 15.55 -10.69 -16.81
N GLN A 55 14.70 -10.39 -15.84
CA GLN A 55 13.62 -11.26 -15.42
C GLN A 55 12.32 -10.45 -15.36
N LEU A 56 11.22 -11.03 -15.83
CA LEU A 56 9.91 -10.43 -15.59
C LEU A 56 9.64 -10.43 -14.08
N PRO A 57 9.28 -9.28 -13.49
CA PRO A 57 8.93 -9.24 -12.08
C PRO A 57 7.72 -10.13 -11.79
N ALA A 58 7.86 -11.00 -10.78
CA ALA A 58 6.71 -11.75 -10.25
C ALA A 58 5.74 -10.82 -9.49
N THR A 59 6.26 -9.74 -8.92
CA THR A 59 5.49 -8.69 -8.24
C THR A 59 4.78 -7.79 -9.24
N GLN A 60 3.63 -7.26 -8.84
CA GLN A 60 2.86 -6.29 -9.62
C GLN A 60 2.78 -4.96 -8.89
N ALA A 61 2.58 -3.89 -9.66
CA ALA A 61 2.32 -2.55 -9.15
C ALA A 61 1.17 -1.92 -9.94
N ALA A 62 0.57 -0.89 -9.36
CA ALA A 62 -0.42 -0.05 -10.02
C ALA A 62 -0.14 1.40 -9.66
N MET A 63 -0.47 2.32 -10.56
CA MET A 63 -0.32 3.75 -10.35
C MET A 63 -1.52 4.49 -10.93
N VAL A 64 -1.99 5.49 -10.19
CA VAL A 64 -3.00 6.46 -10.64
C VAL A 64 -2.49 7.84 -10.26
N ALA A 65 -2.56 8.78 -11.20
CA ALA A 65 -2.37 10.20 -10.94
C ALA A 65 -3.65 10.95 -11.35
N LEU A 66 -4.20 11.71 -10.41
CA LEU A 66 -5.41 12.51 -10.60
C LEU A 66 -5.08 13.99 -10.48
N ASP A 67 -5.76 14.79 -11.27
CA ASP A 67 -5.94 16.21 -11.01
C ASP A 67 -6.94 16.38 -9.85
N PRO A 68 -6.54 16.97 -8.71
CA PRO A 68 -7.38 16.98 -7.53
C PRO A 68 -8.58 17.94 -7.63
N ASP A 69 -8.54 18.93 -8.52
CA ASP A 69 -9.59 19.95 -8.64
C ASP A 69 -10.70 19.46 -9.59
N SER A 70 -10.31 18.85 -10.71
CA SER A 70 -11.25 18.40 -11.74
C SER A 70 -11.59 16.91 -11.67
N GLY A 71 -10.74 16.10 -11.03
CA GLY A 71 -10.79 14.64 -11.08
C GLY A 71 -10.21 14.02 -12.34
N ALA A 72 -9.69 14.81 -13.28
CA ALA A 72 -9.12 14.28 -14.51
C ALA A 72 -7.99 13.28 -14.25
N THR A 73 -8.11 12.07 -14.83
CA THR A 73 -7.04 11.07 -14.78
C THR A 73 -5.87 11.49 -15.67
N ARG A 74 -4.73 11.82 -15.06
CA ARG A 74 -3.51 12.25 -15.75
C ARG A 74 -2.61 11.08 -16.16
N ALA A 75 -2.57 10.04 -15.33
CA ALA A 75 -1.85 8.81 -15.65
C ALA A 75 -2.54 7.61 -14.99
N LEU A 76 -2.55 6.47 -15.69
CA LEU A 76 -3.10 5.23 -15.18
C LEU A 76 -2.27 4.04 -15.66
N VAL A 77 -1.72 3.28 -14.71
CA VAL A 77 -0.93 2.07 -14.95
C VAL A 77 -1.53 0.92 -14.14
N GLY A 78 -2.10 -0.07 -14.82
CA GLY A 78 -2.80 -1.20 -14.19
C GLY A 78 -1.95 -2.43 -13.87
N GLY A 79 -0.68 -2.44 -14.25
CA GLY A 79 0.22 -3.59 -14.08
C GLY A 79 1.56 -3.39 -14.76
N PHE A 80 2.46 -4.35 -14.60
CA PHE A 80 3.81 -4.28 -15.17
C PHE A 80 3.82 -4.13 -16.70
N ASN A 81 2.98 -4.89 -17.40
CA ASN A 81 2.86 -4.85 -18.86
C ASN A 81 1.47 -5.32 -19.30
N PHE A 82 0.78 -4.50 -20.08
CA PHE A 82 -0.59 -4.77 -20.55
C PHE A 82 -0.69 -6.01 -21.46
N SER A 83 0.33 -6.28 -22.26
CA SER A 83 0.38 -7.46 -23.15
C SER A 83 0.47 -8.77 -22.36
N LEU A 84 1.00 -8.73 -21.13
CA LEU A 84 1.04 -9.91 -20.25
C LEU A 84 -0.27 -10.07 -19.45
N SER A 85 -0.91 -8.96 -19.08
CA SER A 85 -2.16 -8.99 -18.32
C SER A 85 -2.97 -7.73 -18.58
N LYS A 86 -4.20 -7.92 -19.08
CA LYS A 86 -5.17 -6.83 -19.30
C LYS A 86 -5.91 -6.43 -18.01
N PHE A 87 -5.67 -7.14 -16.90
CA PHE A 87 -6.31 -6.84 -15.61
C PHE A 87 -5.79 -5.53 -15.03
N ASN A 88 -6.69 -4.56 -14.89
CA ASN A 88 -6.33 -3.20 -14.46
C ASN A 88 -6.36 -3.08 -12.93
N ARG A 89 -5.21 -3.25 -12.28
CA ARG A 89 -5.12 -3.18 -10.82
C ARG A 89 -5.39 -1.80 -10.24
N ALA A 90 -5.25 -0.74 -11.03
CA ALA A 90 -5.52 0.62 -10.58
C ALA A 90 -7.00 0.85 -10.23
N THR A 91 -7.91 0.14 -10.90
CA THR A 91 -9.37 0.31 -10.74
C THR A 91 -10.09 -0.96 -10.29
N MET A 92 -9.56 -2.15 -10.62
CA MET A 92 -10.24 -3.44 -10.39
C MET A 92 -9.63 -4.23 -9.23
N SER A 93 -8.44 -3.88 -8.74
CA SER A 93 -7.79 -4.60 -7.64
C SER A 93 -8.05 -3.90 -6.32
N ASN A 94 -8.94 -4.47 -5.52
CA ASN A 94 -9.12 -4.02 -4.14
C ASN A 94 -8.06 -4.67 -3.23
N ARG A 95 -7.36 -3.83 -2.47
CA ARG A 95 -6.30 -4.24 -1.53
C ARG A 95 -6.45 -3.45 -0.24
N GLN A 96 -5.86 -3.96 0.84
CA GLN A 96 -5.82 -3.24 2.10
C GLN A 96 -4.86 -2.05 1.98
N PRO A 97 -5.33 -0.80 2.16
CA PRO A 97 -4.46 0.38 2.16
C PRO A 97 -3.53 0.42 3.37
N GLY A 98 -3.91 -0.23 4.48
CA GLY A 98 -3.15 -0.19 5.72
C GLY A 98 -3.04 1.24 6.25
N SER A 99 -1.83 1.64 6.65
CA SER A 99 -1.58 2.95 7.27
C SER A 99 -1.93 4.15 6.39
N SER A 100 -1.99 4.00 5.06
CA SER A 100 -2.41 5.09 4.17
C SER A 100 -3.88 5.46 4.31
N PHE A 101 -4.67 4.69 5.07
CA PHE A 101 -6.06 5.01 5.38
C PHE A 101 -6.23 5.91 6.61
N LYS A 102 -5.20 6.02 7.47
CA LYS A 102 -5.29 6.77 8.73
C LYS A 102 -5.69 8.23 8.56
N PRO A 103 -5.23 8.99 7.53
CA PRO A 103 -5.63 10.39 7.37
C PRO A 103 -7.15 10.59 7.36
N PHE A 104 -7.92 9.66 6.78
CA PHE A 104 -9.38 9.76 6.75
C PHE A 104 -10.02 9.61 8.14
N ILE A 105 -9.50 8.69 8.96
CA ILE A 105 -9.95 8.50 10.36
C ILE A 105 -9.60 9.72 11.20
N TYR A 106 -8.41 10.28 11.02
CA TYR A 106 -7.96 11.45 11.76
C TYR A 106 -8.77 12.69 11.36
N SER A 107 -9.11 12.84 10.07
CA SER A 107 -10.02 13.88 9.59
C SER A 107 -11.40 13.78 10.25
N ALA A 108 -11.96 12.57 10.34
CA ALA A 108 -13.24 12.34 11.04
C ALA A 108 -13.17 12.75 12.51
N ALA A 109 -12.04 12.49 13.17
CA ALA A 109 -11.84 12.92 14.55
C ALA A 109 -11.72 14.42 14.70
N PHE A 110 -11.06 15.10 13.75
CA PHE A 110 -10.95 16.55 13.77
C PHE A 110 -12.33 17.22 13.62
N GLU A 111 -13.21 16.66 12.80
CA GLU A 111 -14.61 17.09 12.70
C GLU A 111 -15.37 16.95 14.05
N ARG A 112 -14.97 16.00 14.90
CA ARG A 112 -15.51 15.79 16.26
C ARG A 112 -14.79 16.57 17.35
N GLY A 113 -14.00 17.58 17.00
CA GLY A 113 -13.37 18.48 17.97
C GLY A 113 -12.01 18.01 18.49
N PHE A 114 -11.48 16.89 17.99
CA PHE A 114 -10.05 16.62 18.19
C PHE A 114 -9.21 17.63 17.41
N THR A 115 -8.00 17.89 17.89
CA THR A 115 -7.06 18.77 17.21
C THR A 115 -5.74 18.04 16.96
N PRO A 116 -4.88 18.54 16.06
CA PRO A 116 -3.53 18.01 15.91
C PRO A 116 -2.70 17.99 17.21
N ALA A 117 -3.10 18.79 18.22
CA ALA A 117 -2.47 18.89 19.53
C ALA A 117 -3.12 17.99 20.60
N SER A 118 -4.29 17.40 20.33
CA SER A 118 -4.93 16.45 21.26
C SER A 118 -3.99 15.31 21.61
N ILE A 119 -3.97 14.96 22.89
CA ILE A 119 -3.08 13.93 23.43
C ILE A 119 -3.85 12.61 23.51
N ILE A 120 -3.30 11.56 22.91
CA ILE A 120 -3.79 10.19 23.02
C ILE A 120 -2.65 9.28 23.46
N ASN A 121 -2.97 8.32 24.33
CA ASN A 121 -1.97 7.41 24.88
C ASN A 121 -1.64 6.25 23.93
N ASP A 122 -0.38 6.16 23.50
CA ASP A 122 0.18 5.03 22.79
C ASP A 122 0.68 3.95 23.79
N ALA A 123 -0.28 3.20 24.32
CA ALA A 123 -0.08 2.14 25.31
C ALA A 123 -0.97 0.93 24.97
N PRO A 124 -0.65 -0.29 25.47
CA PRO A 124 -1.43 -1.49 25.22
C PRO A 124 -2.94 -1.29 25.40
N ILE A 125 -3.72 -1.90 24.51
CA ILE A 125 -5.18 -1.97 24.63
C ILE A 125 -5.67 -3.32 24.14
N SER A 126 -6.76 -3.77 24.75
CA SER A 126 -7.47 -4.99 24.38
C SER A 126 -8.97 -4.67 24.29
N PHE A 127 -9.62 -5.28 23.30
CA PHE A 127 -11.06 -5.18 23.08
C PHE A 127 -11.66 -6.58 22.96
N PRO A 128 -12.96 -6.76 23.25
CA PRO A 128 -13.65 -8.00 22.89
C PRO A 128 -13.53 -8.28 21.38
N ASP A 129 -13.21 -9.51 21.00
CA ASP A 129 -13.17 -9.92 19.60
C ASP A 129 -14.53 -10.51 19.19
N PRO A 130 -15.33 -9.81 18.37
CA PRO A 130 -16.64 -10.33 17.95
C PRO A 130 -16.54 -11.55 17.03
N SER A 131 -15.36 -11.87 16.48
CA SER A 131 -15.15 -13.04 15.61
C SER A 131 -14.93 -14.35 16.39
N SER A 132 -14.72 -14.28 17.70
CA SER A 132 -14.43 -15.44 18.54
C SER A 132 -15.16 -15.34 19.90
N PRO A 133 -16.04 -16.28 20.26
CA PRO A 133 -16.70 -16.29 21.57
C PRO A 133 -15.69 -16.28 22.72
N GLY A 134 -15.73 -15.23 23.56
CA GLY A 134 -14.76 -15.02 24.64
C GLY A 134 -13.37 -14.55 24.18
N GLY A 135 -13.20 -14.28 22.88
CA GLY A 135 -11.96 -13.81 22.30
C GLY A 135 -11.64 -12.36 22.67
N VAL A 136 -10.35 -12.03 22.64
CA VAL A 136 -9.82 -10.71 22.92
C VAL A 136 -8.91 -10.29 21.78
N TRP A 137 -9.21 -9.15 21.16
CA TRP A 137 -8.36 -8.53 20.16
C TRP A 137 -7.40 -7.54 20.81
N THR A 138 -6.09 -7.77 20.62
CA THR A 138 -5.02 -6.93 21.15
C THR A 138 -4.16 -6.40 20.00
N PRO A 139 -4.49 -5.23 19.43
CA PRO A 139 -3.69 -4.63 18.37
C PRO A 139 -2.28 -4.29 18.85
N ASN A 140 -1.33 -4.23 17.93
CA ASN A 140 0.06 -3.87 18.21
C ASN A 140 0.59 -2.85 17.20
N ASN A 141 1.57 -2.06 17.64
CA ASN A 141 2.39 -1.24 16.74
C ASN A 141 3.35 -2.15 15.97
N ASP A 142 3.75 -1.72 14.76
CA ASP A 142 4.68 -2.47 13.89
C ASP A 142 6.00 -2.81 14.61
N LYS A 143 6.55 -1.84 15.36
CA LYS A 143 7.77 -2.00 16.17
C LYS A 143 7.55 -2.65 17.54
N LYS A 144 6.30 -3.00 17.89
CA LYS A 144 5.92 -3.56 19.20
C LYS A 144 6.40 -2.74 20.42
N ASP A 145 6.55 -1.43 20.23
CA ASP A 145 6.95 -0.45 21.25
C ASP A 145 5.75 0.43 21.68
N PHE A 146 5.95 1.18 22.76
CA PHE A 146 4.98 2.12 23.33
C PHE A 146 5.66 3.45 23.60
N LEU A 147 5.07 4.55 23.10
CA LEU A 147 5.61 5.90 23.29
C LEU A 147 4.83 6.71 24.34
N GLY A 148 3.78 6.14 24.92
CA GLY A 148 2.96 6.82 25.92
C GLY A 148 2.11 7.96 25.35
N PRO A 149 1.71 8.94 26.17
CA PRO A 149 0.91 10.08 25.72
C PRO A 149 1.63 10.90 24.65
N MET A 150 0.98 11.09 23.49
CA MET A 150 1.54 11.85 22.38
C MET A 150 0.48 12.64 21.61
N ARG A 151 0.92 13.67 20.87
CA ARG A 151 0.02 14.48 20.04
C ARG A 151 -0.48 13.69 18.83
N LEU A 152 -1.73 13.91 18.42
CA LEU A 152 -2.30 13.26 17.24
C LEU A 152 -1.47 13.47 15.96
N ARG A 153 -0.90 14.68 15.74
CA ARG A 153 -0.02 14.92 14.59
C ARG A 153 1.22 14.01 14.57
N GLU A 154 1.80 13.78 15.75
CA GLU A 154 2.99 12.92 15.90
C GLU A 154 2.60 11.45 15.73
N ALA A 155 1.43 11.07 16.24
CA ALA A 155 0.89 9.72 16.08
C ALA A 155 0.62 9.38 14.61
N LEU A 156 0.08 10.33 13.83
CA LEU A 156 -0.16 10.14 12.40
C LEU A 156 1.15 9.99 11.62
N VAL A 157 2.13 10.88 11.85
CA VAL A 157 3.46 10.82 11.20
C VAL A 157 4.18 9.51 11.51
N ARG A 158 4.10 9.02 12.75
CA ARG A 158 4.71 7.76 13.17
C ARG A 158 3.84 6.53 12.93
N SER A 159 2.66 6.73 12.33
CA SER A 159 1.65 5.72 12.08
C SER A 159 1.37 4.81 13.29
N ARG A 160 1.09 5.39 14.47
CA ARG A 160 0.83 4.60 15.69
C ARG A 160 -0.53 3.91 15.61
N ASN A 161 -0.54 2.59 15.68
CA ASN A 161 -1.76 1.77 15.56
C ASN A 161 -2.65 1.96 16.78
N LEU A 162 -2.07 1.92 17.98
CA LEU A 162 -2.84 2.00 19.23
C LEU A 162 -3.55 3.34 19.36
N VAL A 163 -2.88 4.44 18.99
CA VAL A 163 -3.50 5.77 18.93
C VAL A 163 -4.65 5.81 17.92
N SER A 164 -4.45 5.24 16.72
CA SER A 164 -5.48 5.23 15.68
C SER A 164 -6.72 4.43 16.11
N VAL A 165 -6.53 3.31 16.80
CA VAL A 165 -7.62 2.49 17.34
C VAL A 165 -8.36 3.22 18.44
N ARG A 166 -7.65 3.84 19.40
CA ARG A 166 -8.28 4.66 20.45
C ARG A 166 -9.05 5.84 19.88
N LEU A 167 -8.51 6.45 18.83
CA LEU A 167 -9.16 7.58 18.16
C LEU A 167 -10.47 7.14 17.51
N LEU A 168 -10.46 6.01 16.79
CA LEU A 168 -11.67 5.44 16.19
C LEU A 168 -12.70 5.02 17.24
N ASP A 169 -12.25 4.41 18.33
CA ASP A 169 -13.10 4.03 19.47
C ASP A 169 -13.79 5.26 20.08
N ALA A 170 -13.02 6.33 20.34
CA ALA A 170 -13.52 7.57 20.90
C ALA A 170 -14.55 8.29 20.01
N ILE A 171 -14.36 8.28 18.69
CA ILE A 171 -15.32 8.91 17.75
C ILE A 171 -16.48 7.97 17.39
N GLY A 172 -16.35 6.67 17.65
CA GLY A 172 -17.31 5.65 17.31
C GLY A 172 -17.25 5.19 15.85
N VAL A 173 -17.24 3.87 15.64
CA VAL A 173 -17.14 3.23 14.32
C VAL A 173 -18.28 3.66 13.37
N ARG A 174 -19.53 3.69 13.87
CA ARG A 174 -20.69 4.09 13.06
C ARG A 174 -20.55 5.50 12.50
N TYR A 175 -20.15 6.44 13.34
CA TYR A 175 -19.92 7.83 12.91
C TYR A 175 -18.76 7.92 11.91
N ALA A 176 -17.66 7.21 12.18
CA ALA A 176 -16.52 7.22 11.26
C ALA A 176 -16.94 6.72 9.87
N ILE A 177 -17.72 5.64 9.78
CA ILE A 177 -18.20 5.09 8.50
C ILE A 177 -19.13 6.06 7.76
N GLU A 178 -20.01 6.75 8.48
CA GLU A 178 -20.86 7.80 7.91
C GLU A 178 -20.01 8.97 7.35
N TYR A 179 -19.02 9.43 8.12
CA TYR A 179 -18.11 10.49 7.69
C TYR A 179 -17.26 10.08 6.48
N LEU A 180 -16.75 8.84 6.48
CA LEU A 180 -15.85 8.32 5.43
C LEU A 180 -16.53 8.24 4.06
N GLN A 181 -17.85 8.13 3.99
CA GLN A 181 -18.60 8.17 2.74
C GLN A 181 -18.41 9.49 1.97
N ARG A 182 -18.08 10.58 2.66
CA ARG A 182 -17.78 11.88 2.04
C ARG A 182 -16.56 11.83 1.10
N PHE A 183 -15.65 10.88 1.31
CA PHE A 183 -14.48 10.65 0.44
C PHE A 183 -14.79 9.70 -0.75
N GLY A 184 -16.04 9.25 -0.89
CA GLY A 184 -16.44 8.32 -1.94
C GLY A 184 -16.20 6.84 -1.62
N PHE A 185 -15.92 6.51 -0.36
CA PHE A 185 -15.93 5.12 0.13
C PHE A 185 -17.36 4.66 0.37
N THR A 186 -17.70 3.41 0.05
CA THR A 186 -19.05 2.89 0.32
C THR A 186 -19.09 2.21 1.69
N ALA A 187 -20.22 2.29 2.39
CA ALA A 187 -20.37 1.68 3.72
C ALA A 187 -20.11 0.17 3.71
N GLU A 188 -20.44 -0.51 2.61
CA GLU A 188 -20.26 -1.95 2.42
C GLU A 188 -18.78 -2.34 2.30
N SER A 189 -17.94 -1.42 1.80
CA SER A 189 -16.49 -1.64 1.67
C SER A 189 -15.73 -1.43 2.98
N LEU A 190 -16.38 -0.86 4.01
CA LEU A 190 -15.76 -0.47 5.26
C LEU A 190 -16.09 -1.47 6.38
N PRO A 191 -15.07 -2.05 7.06
CA PRO A 191 -15.30 -2.91 8.21
C PRO A 191 -16.05 -2.19 9.34
N GLN A 192 -17.12 -2.81 9.84
CA GLN A 192 -17.96 -2.30 10.92
C GLN A 192 -17.35 -2.55 12.32
N ASN A 193 -16.02 -2.44 12.45
CA ASN A 193 -15.30 -2.68 13.69
C ASN A 193 -14.01 -1.83 13.78
N LEU A 194 -13.33 -1.90 14.92
CA LEU A 194 -12.13 -1.09 15.20
C LEU A 194 -10.92 -1.40 14.30
N SER A 195 -10.92 -2.53 13.58
CA SER A 195 -9.83 -2.83 12.63
C SER A 195 -9.79 -1.82 11.47
N LEU A 196 -10.90 -1.10 11.22
CA LEU A 196 -10.97 0.00 10.26
C LEU A 196 -9.86 1.05 10.50
N ALA A 197 -9.48 1.32 11.76
CA ALA A 197 -8.39 2.23 12.11
C ALA A 197 -7.01 1.78 11.58
N LEU A 198 -6.87 0.51 11.23
CA LEU A 198 -5.67 -0.10 10.69
C LEU A 198 -5.70 -0.21 9.15
N GLY A 199 -6.77 0.29 8.51
CA GLY A 199 -6.91 0.25 7.06
C GLY A 199 -7.16 -1.16 6.50
N THR A 200 -7.96 -1.96 7.19
CA THR A 200 -8.36 -3.32 6.77
C THR A 200 -9.48 -3.34 5.70
N THR A 201 -9.96 -2.16 5.28
CA THR A 201 -10.87 -2.00 4.13
C THR A 201 -10.22 -2.48 2.83
N SER A 202 -11.03 -2.84 1.83
CA SER A 202 -10.55 -3.30 0.53
C SER A 202 -10.84 -2.25 -0.53
N LEU A 203 -9.83 -1.50 -0.96
CA LEU A 203 -9.98 -0.35 -1.87
C LEU A 203 -9.04 -0.47 -3.08
N SER A 204 -9.49 0.06 -4.22
CA SER A 204 -8.63 0.24 -5.39
C SER A 204 -7.72 1.46 -5.23
N PRO A 205 -6.55 1.50 -5.90
CA PRO A 205 -5.72 2.70 -5.97
C PRO A 205 -6.48 3.95 -6.45
N MET A 206 -7.40 3.80 -7.41
CA MET A 206 -8.25 4.89 -7.90
C MET A 206 -9.15 5.43 -6.79
N THR A 207 -9.82 4.55 -6.05
CA THR A 207 -10.69 4.93 -4.92
C THR A 207 -9.90 5.65 -3.83
N LEU A 208 -8.68 5.18 -3.53
CA LEU A 208 -7.82 5.81 -2.55
C LEU A 208 -7.35 7.20 -3.02
N ALA A 209 -6.91 7.33 -4.28
CA ALA A 209 -6.49 8.59 -4.88
C ALA A 209 -7.63 9.63 -4.89
N ARG A 210 -8.86 9.21 -5.21
CA ARG A 210 -10.07 10.04 -5.10
C ARG A 210 -10.25 10.60 -3.70
N GLY A 211 -10.12 9.77 -2.66
CA GLY A 211 -10.22 10.23 -1.27
C GLY A 211 -9.12 11.23 -0.91
N TYR A 212 -7.87 10.98 -1.33
CA TYR A 212 -6.77 11.91 -1.08
C TYR A 212 -6.93 13.26 -1.80
N ALA A 213 -7.60 13.30 -2.95
CA ALA A 213 -7.87 14.54 -3.67
C ALA A 213 -8.65 15.54 -2.82
N THR A 214 -9.57 15.08 -1.96
CA THR A 214 -10.30 15.93 -1.01
C THR A 214 -9.39 16.71 -0.07
N PHE A 215 -8.25 16.14 0.35
CA PHE A 215 -7.28 16.89 1.14
C PHE A 215 -6.51 17.90 0.30
N ALA A 216 -6.20 17.55 -0.95
CA ALA A 216 -5.40 18.37 -1.85
C ALA A 216 -6.17 19.60 -2.37
N ASN A 217 -7.47 19.48 -2.60
CA ASN A 217 -8.31 20.54 -3.18
C ASN A 217 -9.08 21.38 -2.15
N GLY A 218 -8.83 21.19 -0.85
CA GLY A 218 -9.46 21.98 0.21
C GLY A 218 -10.84 21.47 0.67
N GLY A 219 -11.19 20.22 0.41
CA GLY A 219 -12.37 19.56 0.99
C GLY A 219 -13.47 19.20 -0.01
N PHE A 220 -13.22 19.31 -1.32
CA PHE A 220 -14.22 19.04 -2.35
C PHE A 220 -14.17 17.59 -2.84
N GLY A 221 -15.35 16.99 -3.03
CA GLY A 221 -15.50 15.69 -3.66
C GLY A 221 -15.36 15.79 -5.18
N ILE A 222 -14.56 14.89 -5.77
CA ILE A 222 -14.41 14.76 -7.22
C ILE A 222 -14.93 13.40 -7.71
N THR A 223 -15.13 13.28 -9.02
CA THR A 223 -15.46 12.03 -9.71
C THR A 223 -14.45 11.79 -10.83
N PRO A 224 -13.48 10.87 -10.60
CA PRO A 224 -12.47 10.51 -11.61
C PRO A 224 -13.02 9.73 -12.81
#